data_AF-A0A2V8UJT5-F1
#
_entry.id   AF-A0A2V8UJT5-F1
#
_cell.length_a   1.000
_cell.length_b   1.000
_cell.length_c   1.000
_cell.angle_alpha   90.00
_cell.angle_beta   90.00
_cell.angle_gamma   90.00
#
_symmetry.space_group_name_H-M   'P 1'
#
loop_
_entity.id
_entity.type
_entity.pdbx_description
1 polymer ?
#
loop_
_entity_poly.entity_id
_entity_poly.type
_entity_poly.pdbx_seq_one_letter_code
_entity_poly.pdbx_strand_id
1 'polypeptide(L)'
;VKNGFLLVSLRAVEPYLNGIKAVLDVGNPLTASFNGFVVSAKWGRPFDYKNWTAERYKEWQASLQARDESFTETLNAGSLTPVQLLLPNTPPAQFGYLEVSIETNNISLKRPF
;
A
#
# COMPACT_ATOMS: atom_id res chain seq x y z
N VAL A 1 20.09 0.21 8.31
CA VAL A 1 18.74 0.12 7.71
C VAL A 1 18.89 -0.53 6.34
N LYS A 2 18.15 -1.61 6.03
CA LYS A 2 18.17 -2.22 4.70
C LYS A 2 17.26 -1.37 3.81
N ASN A 3 17.86 -0.38 3.13
CA ASN A 3 17.14 0.60 2.35
C ASN A 3 17.04 0.13 0.89
N GLY A 4 15.83 0.18 0.35
CA GLY A 4 15.53 0.01 -1.07
C GLY A 4 14.25 0.78 -1.39
N PHE A 5 13.97 1.00 -2.66
CA PHE A 5 12.71 1.59 -3.08
C PHE A 5 11.94 0.58 -3.95
N LEU A 6 10.64 0.55 -3.74
CA LEU A 6 9.69 -0.14 -4.61
C LEU A 6 8.85 0.93 -5.31
N LEU A 7 8.35 0.59 -6.49
CA LEU A 7 7.37 1.40 -7.20
C LEU A 7 5.98 0.94 -6.77
N VAL A 8 5.06 1.86 -6.55
CA VAL A 8 3.67 1.51 -6.23
C VAL A 8 2.75 2.33 -7.11
N SER A 9 1.78 1.66 -7.74
CA SER A 9 0.71 2.29 -8.51
C SER A 9 -0.65 1.75 -8.09
N LEU A 10 -1.62 2.64 -7.91
CA LEU A 10 -3.01 2.24 -7.68
C LEU A 10 -3.66 1.98 -9.04
N ARG A 11 -3.94 0.70 -9.33
CA ARG A 11 -4.53 0.27 -10.60
C ARG A 11 -6.04 0.45 -10.62
N ALA A 12 -6.72 0.00 -9.58
CA ALA A 12 -8.17 0.01 -9.50
C ALA A 12 -8.65 0.04 -8.05
N VAL A 13 -9.85 0.59 -7.84
CA VAL A 13 -10.58 0.54 -6.57
C VAL A 13 -12.00 0.10 -6.87
N GLU A 14 -12.42 -1.00 -6.27
CA GLU A 14 -13.72 -1.62 -6.53
C GLU A 14 -14.46 -1.85 -5.21
N PRO A 15 -15.79 -1.67 -5.16
CA PRO A 15 -16.60 -2.12 -4.04
C PRO A 15 -16.40 -3.63 -3.82
N TYR A 16 -16.18 -4.04 -2.56
CA TYR A 16 -15.99 -5.44 -2.22
C TYR A 16 -16.53 -5.72 -0.82
N LEU A 17 -17.53 -6.61 -0.72
CA LEU A 17 -18.25 -6.91 0.51
C LEU A 17 -18.75 -5.63 1.21
N ASN A 18 -18.33 -5.39 2.46
CA ASN A 18 -18.66 -4.21 3.28
C ASN A 18 -17.60 -3.09 3.18
N GLY A 19 -16.71 -3.14 2.20
CA GLY A 19 -15.65 -2.15 2.01
C GLY A 19 -15.25 -2.02 0.55
N ILE A 20 -13.95 -1.84 0.34
CA ILE A 20 -13.36 -1.76 -1.00
C ILE A 20 -12.14 -2.67 -1.12
N LYS A 21 -11.86 -3.05 -2.35
CA LYS A 21 -10.65 -3.75 -2.77
C LYS A 21 -9.82 -2.79 -3.61
N ALA A 22 -8.62 -2.45 -3.14
CA ALA A 22 -7.66 -1.66 -3.90
C ALA A 22 -6.64 -2.60 -4.56
N VAL A 23 -6.54 -2.53 -5.89
CA VAL A 23 -5.55 -3.29 -6.65
C VAL A 23 -4.31 -2.41 -6.83
N LEU A 24 -3.20 -2.84 -6.23
CA LEU A 24 -1.92 -2.14 -6.31
C LEU A 24 -0.97 -2.92 -7.21
N ASP A 25 -0.20 -2.21 -8.02
CA ASP A 25 0.97 -2.76 -8.69
C ASP A 25 2.22 -2.39 -7.92
N VAL A 26 2.88 -3.40 -7.36
CA VAL A 26 4.15 -3.25 -6.66
C VAL A 26 5.27 -3.63 -7.60
N GLY A 27 6.03 -2.63 -8.06
CA GLY A 27 7.19 -2.79 -8.91
C GLY A 27 8.46 -2.93 -8.09
N ASN A 28 9.26 -3.94 -8.42
CA ASN A 28 10.59 -4.08 -7.84
C ASN A 28 11.67 -3.72 -8.89
N PRO A 29 12.22 -2.49 -8.87
CA PRO A 29 13.24 -2.07 -9.81
C PRO A 29 14.64 -2.61 -9.48
N LEU A 30 14.79 -3.31 -8.35
CA LEU A 30 16.06 -3.84 -7.90
C LEU A 30 16.37 -5.18 -8.58
N THR A 31 17.62 -5.63 -8.44
CA THR A 31 18.07 -6.93 -8.96
C THR A 31 17.78 -8.09 -8.01
N ALA A 32 17.48 -7.79 -6.74
CA ALA A 32 17.06 -8.75 -5.73
C ALA A 32 15.56 -9.07 -5.90
N SER A 33 15.12 -10.26 -5.48
CA SER A 33 13.70 -10.57 -5.32
C SER A 33 13.33 -10.63 -3.83
N PHE A 34 12.09 -10.29 -3.50
CA PHE A 34 11.58 -10.34 -2.12
C PHE A 34 10.46 -11.36 -2.02
N ASN A 35 10.58 -12.33 -1.10
CA ASN A 35 9.60 -13.40 -0.94
C ASN A 35 8.69 -13.13 0.25
N GLY A 36 7.44 -12.77 -0.03
CA GLY A 36 6.52 -12.29 0.99
C GLY A 36 6.92 -10.93 1.55
N PHE A 37 5.91 -10.14 1.91
CA PHE A 37 6.07 -8.78 2.38
C PHE A 37 4.84 -8.35 3.16
N VAL A 38 4.98 -7.28 3.94
CA VAL A 38 3.87 -6.67 4.68
C VAL A 38 3.59 -5.30 4.07
N VAL A 39 2.32 -5.04 3.77
CA VAL A 39 1.84 -3.71 3.39
C VAL A 39 1.14 -3.11 4.61
N SER A 40 1.71 -2.03 5.14
CA SER A 40 1.03 -1.16 6.11
C SER A 40 0.24 -0.12 5.35
N ALA A 41 -1.08 -0.18 5.45
CA ALA A 41 -1.98 0.73 4.78
C ALA A 41 -2.64 1.68 5.78
N LYS A 42 -2.77 2.94 5.39
CA LYS A 42 -3.68 3.91 6.02
C LYS A 42 -4.61 4.51 4.98
N TRP A 43 -5.89 4.60 5.29
CA TRP A 43 -6.86 5.07 4.31
C TRP A 43 -8.04 5.79 4.95
N GLY A 44 -8.75 6.54 4.12
CA GLY A 44 -9.96 7.23 4.55
C GLY A 44 -10.44 8.28 3.56
N ARG A 45 -11.14 9.26 4.12
CA ARG A 45 -11.67 10.41 3.37
C ARG A 45 -10.53 11.29 2.88
N PRO A 46 -10.69 11.97 1.73
CA PRO A 46 -9.70 12.94 1.28
C PRO A 46 -9.62 14.09 2.30
N PHE A 47 -8.42 14.63 2.49
CA PHE A 47 -8.24 15.81 3.31
C PHE A 47 -8.74 17.07 2.58
N ASP A 48 -9.40 17.98 3.32
CA ASP A 48 -9.82 19.28 2.79
C ASP A 48 -8.67 20.29 2.85
N TYR A 49 -7.81 20.25 1.85
CA TYR A 49 -6.66 21.16 1.73
C TYR A 49 -7.05 22.64 1.59
N LYS A 50 -8.29 22.96 1.21
CA LYS A 50 -8.73 24.36 1.06
C LYS A 50 -8.90 25.05 2.41
N ASN A 51 -9.24 24.29 3.44
CA ASN A 51 -9.42 24.79 4.80
C ASN A 51 -8.38 24.19 5.75
N TRP A 52 -7.13 24.10 5.30
CA TRP A 52 -6.05 23.49 6.07
C TRP A 52 -5.74 24.27 7.35
N THR A 53 -5.68 23.57 8.47
CA THR A 53 -5.02 23.99 9.71
C THR A 53 -4.28 22.78 10.30
N ALA A 54 -3.32 23.03 11.20
CA ALA A 54 -2.59 21.95 11.86
C ALA A 54 -3.52 21.04 12.69
N GLU A 55 -4.50 21.62 13.37
CA GLU A 55 -5.50 20.91 14.19
C GLU A 55 -6.38 20.02 13.31
N ARG A 56 -6.93 20.57 12.23
CA ARG A 56 -7.77 19.81 11.29
C ARG A 56 -7.00 18.71 10.60
N TYR A 57 -5.73 18.96 10.28
CA TYR A 57 -4.86 17.93 9.70
C TYR A 57 -4.63 16.79 10.71
N LYS A 58 -4.36 17.11 11.97
CA LYS A 58 -4.20 16.12 13.04
C LYS A 58 -5.48 15.31 13.29
N GLU A 59 -6.63 15.97 13.32
CA GLU A 59 -7.95 15.31 13.44
C GLU A 59 -8.22 14.37 12.26
N TRP A 60 -7.94 14.82 11.04
CA TRP A 60 -8.07 13.99 9.85
C TRP A 60 -7.14 12.78 9.90
N GLN A 61 -5.86 12.97 10.26
CA GLN A 61 -4.91 11.86 10.42
C GLN A 61 -5.40 10.84 11.46
N ALA A 62 -5.97 11.30 12.58
CA ALA A 62 -6.54 10.43 13.60
C ALA A 62 -7.82 9.70 13.15
N SER A 63 -8.51 10.21 12.12
CA SER A 63 -9.69 9.58 11.52
C SER A 63 -9.36 8.46 10.51
N LEU A 64 -8.09 8.37 10.07
CA LEU A 64 -7.68 7.36 9.11
C LEU A 64 -7.73 5.97 9.74
N GLN A 65 -8.24 5.02 8.97
CA GLN A 65 -8.15 3.60 9.31
C GLN A 65 -6.73 3.11 8.97
N ALA A 66 -6.22 2.15 9.73
CA ALA A 66 -4.92 1.57 9.51
C ALA A 66 -4.95 0.04 9.66
N ARG A 67 -4.19 -0.66 8.84
CA ARG A 67 -4.04 -2.12 8.90
C ARG A 67 -2.76 -2.56 8.23
N ASP A 68 -2.17 -3.60 8.78
CA ASP A 68 -1.12 -4.37 8.13
C ASP A 68 -1.71 -5.61 7.45
N GLU A 69 -1.32 -5.85 6.20
CA GLU A 69 -1.69 -7.03 5.43
C GLU A 69 -0.44 -7.73 4.93
N SER A 70 -0.35 -9.04 5.19
CA SER A 70 0.78 -9.87 4.77
C SER A 70 0.48 -10.55 3.45
N PHE A 71 1.43 -10.45 2.54
CA PHE A 71 1.41 -11.06 1.21
C PHE A 71 2.44 -12.19 1.15
N THR A 72 2.10 -13.25 0.41
CA THR A 72 2.98 -14.41 0.19
C THR A 72 3.65 -14.38 -1.18
N GLU A 73 3.24 -13.42 -2.01
CA GLU A 73 3.71 -13.17 -3.34
C GLU A 73 5.20 -12.79 -3.34
N THR A 74 5.86 -13.12 -4.45
CA THR A 74 7.23 -12.70 -4.70
C THR A 74 7.25 -11.42 -5.52
N LEU A 75 7.98 -10.41 -5.03
CA LEU A 75 8.31 -9.22 -5.79
C LEU A 75 9.54 -9.53 -6.65
N ASN A 76 9.30 -10.01 -7.87
CA ASN A 76 10.37 -10.38 -8.80
C ASN A 76 11.13 -9.14 -9.29
N ALA A 77 12.45 -9.28 -9.42
CA ALA A 77 13.31 -8.24 -9.97
C ALA A 77 12.82 -7.75 -11.35
N GLY A 78 12.79 -6.44 -11.55
CA GLY A 78 12.40 -5.78 -12.80
C GLY A 78 10.93 -5.96 -13.21
N SER A 79 10.05 -6.40 -12.29
CA SER A 79 8.66 -6.75 -12.61
C SER A 79 7.65 -6.01 -11.74
N LEU A 80 6.42 -5.88 -12.26
CA LEU A 80 5.25 -5.44 -11.49
C LEU A 80 4.50 -6.67 -10.97
N THR A 81 4.25 -6.71 -9.66
CA THR A 81 3.43 -7.73 -9.01
C THR A 81 2.11 -7.10 -8.58
N PRO A 82 0.97 -7.54 -9.13
CA PRO A 82 -0.33 -7.05 -8.69
C PRO A 82 -0.71 -7.67 -7.35
N VAL A 83 -1.15 -6.85 -6.40
CA VAL A 83 -1.69 -7.28 -5.11
C VAL A 83 -3.04 -6.66 -4.82
N GLN A 84 -3.86 -7.38 -4.07
CA GLN A 84 -5.20 -6.96 -3.70
C GLN A 84 -5.21 -6.63 -2.21
N LEU A 85 -5.37 -5.35 -1.89
CA LEU A 85 -5.46 -4.85 -0.52
C LEU A 85 -6.94 -4.70 -0.15
N LEU A 86 -7.37 -5.37 0.93
CA LEU A 86 -8.75 -5.33 1.38
C LEU A 86 -8.94 -4.27 2.47
N LEU A 87 -9.76 -3.27 2.16
CA LEU A 87 -10.04 -2.14 3.04
C LEU A 87 -11.49 -2.23 3.55
N PRO A 88 -11.72 -2.91 4.70
CA PRO A 88 -13.06 -3.14 5.22
C PRO A 88 -13.71 -1.83 5.69
N ASN A 89 -15.04 -1.86 5.93
CA ASN A 89 -15.80 -0.77 6.55
C ASN A 89 -15.58 0.61 5.87
N THR A 90 -15.36 0.60 4.56
CA THR A 90 -15.01 1.79 3.78
C THR A 90 -15.97 1.90 2.60
N PRO A 91 -17.03 2.71 2.70
CA PRO A 91 -17.90 2.97 1.57
C PRO A 91 -17.10 3.60 0.42
N PRO A 92 -17.28 3.18 -0.84
CA PRO A 92 -16.55 3.73 -1.98
C PRO A 92 -16.60 5.27 -2.08
N ALA A 93 -17.76 5.86 -1.76
CA ALA A 93 -17.95 7.32 -1.78
C ALA A 93 -17.15 8.09 -0.72
N GLN A 94 -16.63 7.39 0.30
CA GLN A 94 -15.84 7.99 1.38
C GLN A 94 -14.34 7.73 1.23
N PHE A 95 -13.93 6.98 0.19
CA PHE A 95 -12.53 6.72 -0.08
C PHE A 95 -11.94 7.82 -0.97
N GLY A 96 -10.88 8.46 -0.50
CA GLY A 96 -10.13 9.45 -1.30
C GLY A 96 -8.68 9.63 -0.87
N TYR A 97 -8.21 8.81 0.07
CA TYR A 97 -6.84 8.79 0.52
C TYR A 97 -6.39 7.37 0.82
N LEU A 98 -5.19 7.02 0.33
CA LEU A 98 -4.49 5.78 0.61
C LEU A 98 -3.00 6.09 0.72
N GLU A 99 -2.43 5.80 1.89
CA GLU A 99 -1.00 5.76 2.15
C GLU A 99 -0.61 4.29 2.35
N VAL A 100 0.49 3.88 1.72
CA VAL A 100 1.03 2.54 1.89
C VAL A 100 2.52 2.61 2.18
N SER A 101 2.97 1.71 3.06
CA SER A 101 4.37 1.42 3.30
C SER A 101 4.58 -0.09 3.16
N ILE A 102 5.72 -0.49 2.62
CA ILE A 102 6.03 -1.91 2.37
C ILE A 102 7.27 -2.31 3.15
N GLU A 103 7.15 -3.38 3.93
CA GLU A 103 8.26 -4.02 4.63
C GLU A 103 8.60 -5.36 3.97
N THR A 104 9.88 -5.55 3.64
CA THR A 104 10.39 -6.77 3.00
C THR A 104 11.43 -7.44 3.90
N ASN A 105 11.21 -8.72 4.24
CA ASN A 105 12.05 -9.42 5.23
C ASN A 105 12.89 -10.56 4.64
N ASN A 106 12.43 -11.19 3.56
CA ASN A 106 13.14 -12.30 2.91
C ASN A 106 13.68 -11.86 1.54
N ILE A 107 15.00 -11.68 1.46
CA ILE A 107 15.69 -11.20 0.26
C ILE A 107 16.40 -12.36 -0.41
N SER A 108 16.14 -12.55 -1.71
CA SER A 108 16.85 -13.49 -2.57
C SER A 108 17.69 -12.75 -3.59
N LEU A 109 19.00 -12.99 -3.56
CA LEU A 109 19.94 -12.47 -4.55
C LEU A 109 20.21 -13.53 -5.62
N LYS A 110 20.29 -13.10 -6.86
CA LYS A 110 20.75 -13.97 -7.94
C LYS A 110 22.19 -14.40 -7.65
N ARG A 111 22.49 -15.70 -7.75
CA ARG A 111 23.87 -16.17 -7.62
C ARG A 111 24.70 -15.57 -8.75
N PRO A 112 25.84 -14.91 -8.46
CA PRO A 112 26.82 -14.70 -9.50
C PRO A 112 27.26 -16.08 -10.01
N PHE A 113 27.47 -16.19 -11.31
CA PHE A 113 27.97 -17.42 -11.95
C PHE A 113 29.19 -17.97 -11.21
#